data_AF-A0A9D3ZHR4-F1
#
_entry.id   AF-A0A9D3ZHR4-F1
#
_cell.length_a   1.000
_cell.length_b   1.000
_cell.length_c   1.000
_cell.angle_alpha   90.00
_cell.angle_beta   90.00
_cell.angle_gamma   90.00
#
_symmetry.space_group_name_H-M   'P 1'
#
loop_
_entity.id
_entity.type
_entity.pdbx_description
1 polymer ?
#
loop_
_entity_poly.entity_id
_entity_poly.type
_entity_poly.pdbx_seq_one_letter_code
_entity_poly.pdbx_strand_id
1 'polypeptide(L)'
;MCLKLGKLLDKDEKYWAQRSGVTWLKEGDRNTRFFHVRATNRKKKNNIARLKDVNGHWRENTTDICKAIREVVYKIVAKVLANRLKDTLPLCISQNQSAFVPGRMIHDNILIAHELVHYLQSAKNRPNKGFVIKLDMSKAYDRVEWPFIEEVMKKMGSQMSR
;
A
#
# COMPACT_ATOMS: atom_id res chain seq x y z
N MET A 1 17.77 16.54 -54.58
CA MET A 1 17.34 17.47 -53.51
C MET A 1 17.68 16.98 -52.10
N CYS A 2 17.64 15.67 -51.81
CA CYS A 2 17.92 15.11 -50.46
C CYS A 2 19.33 15.33 -49.89
N LEU A 3 20.39 15.38 -50.72
CA LEU A 3 21.77 15.56 -50.23
C LEU A 3 22.07 16.97 -49.68
N LYS A 4 21.32 17.99 -50.13
CA LYS A 4 21.47 19.37 -49.64
C LYS A 4 20.80 19.53 -48.27
N LEU A 5 19.70 18.81 -48.04
CA LEU A 5 18.96 18.80 -46.78
C LEU A 5 19.78 18.15 -45.65
N GLY A 6 20.45 17.02 -45.94
CA GLY A 6 21.31 16.35 -44.96
C GLY A 6 22.51 17.19 -44.52
N LYS A 7 23.12 17.95 -45.44
CA LYS A 7 24.24 18.85 -45.10
C LYS A 7 23.82 20.09 -44.29
N LEU A 8 22.56 20.50 -44.39
CA LEU A 8 22.00 21.60 -43.61
C LEU A 8 21.63 21.13 -42.20
N LEU A 9 20.99 19.97 -42.07
CA LEU A 9 20.69 19.36 -40.77
C LEU A 9 21.95 19.05 -39.96
N ASP A 10 23.01 18.57 -40.61
CA ASP A 10 24.30 18.30 -39.95
C ASP A 10 25.01 19.58 -39.48
N LYS A 11 24.77 20.72 -40.16
CA LYS A 11 25.26 22.03 -39.72
C LYS A 11 24.44 22.57 -38.55
N ASP A 12 23.12 22.43 -38.60
CA ASP A 12 22.22 22.87 -37.53
C ASP A 12 22.44 22.04 -36.27
N GLU A 13 22.64 20.71 -36.39
CA GLU A 13 22.97 19.84 -35.27
C GLU A 13 24.31 20.22 -34.62
N LYS A 14 25.35 20.49 -35.43
CA LYS A 14 26.65 20.99 -34.93
C LYS A 14 26.52 22.37 -34.27
N TYR A 15 25.70 23.25 -34.84
CA TYR A 15 25.44 24.58 -34.32
C TYR A 15 24.70 24.55 -32.97
N TRP A 16 23.64 23.75 -32.86
CA TRP A 16 22.90 23.54 -31.61
C TRP A 16 23.70 22.74 -30.58
N ALA A 17 24.57 21.82 -31.01
CA ALA A 17 25.52 21.14 -30.11
C ALA A 17 26.57 22.08 -29.51
N GLN A 18 27.07 23.07 -30.28
CA GLN A 18 28.00 24.07 -29.76
C GLN A 18 27.31 25.10 -28.84
N ARG A 19 26.07 25.53 -29.15
CA ARG A 19 25.34 26.53 -28.35
C ARG A 19 24.65 25.97 -27.11
N SER A 20 24.24 24.70 -27.11
CA SER A 20 23.49 24.14 -25.98
C SER A 20 24.35 23.96 -24.72
N GLY A 21 25.68 23.89 -24.84
CA GLY A 21 26.56 23.58 -23.71
C GLY A 21 26.28 22.20 -23.09
N VAL A 22 25.45 21.38 -23.73
CA VAL A 22 25.06 20.05 -23.24
C VAL A 22 26.04 19.02 -23.76
N THR A 23 27.26 19.05 -23.21
CA THR A 23 28.25 17.95 -23.34
C THR A 23 27.71 16.63 -22.75
N TRP A 24 26.65 16.73 -21.92
CA TRP A 24 26.02 15.63 -21.20
C TRP A 24 25.40 14.55 -22.10
N LEU A 25 24.94 14.89 -23.31
CA LEU A 25 24.29 13.93 -24.21
C LEU A 25 25.30 12.99 -24.90
N LYS A 26 26.50 13.49 -25.22
CA LYS A 26 27.59 12.71 -25.84
C LYS A 26 28.41 11.92 -24.83
N GLU A 27 28.52 12.41 -23.60
CA GLU A 27 29.21 11.67 -22.53
C GLU A 27 28.28 10.79 -21.69
N GLY A 28 26.95 10.98 -21.80
CA GLY A 28 25.84 10.35 -21.07
C GLY A 28 26.01 8.89 -20.64
N ASP A 29 26.66 8.11 -21.50
CA ASP A 29 26.76 6.65 -21.42
C ASP A 29 28.20 6.14 -21.26
N ARG A 30 29.21 7.03 -21.28
CA ARG A 30 30.62 6.67 -21.06
C ARG A 30 30.95 6.84 -19.58
N ASN A 31 31.74 5.91 -19.05
CA ASN A 31 32.23 5.94 -17.66
C ASN A 31 33.30 7.05 -17.45
N THR A 32 32.98 8.31 -17.77
CA THR A 32 33.93 9.43 -17.72
C THR A 32 34.10 9.95 -16.29
N ARG A 33 35.24 10.60 -16.01
CA ARG A 33 35.54 11.23 -14.71
C ARG A 33 34.41 12.16 -14.24
N PHE A 34 33.73 12.81 -15.18
CA PHE A 34 32.62 13.69 -14.91
C PHE A 34 31.36 12.95 -14.40
N PHE A 35 31.08 11.72 -14.87
CA PHE A 35 30.04 10.85 -14.28
C PHE A 35 30.38 10.45 -12.86
N HIS A 36 31.62 10.05 -12.59
CA HIS A 36 32.06 9.71 -11.24
C HIS A 36 31.95 10.90 -10.29
N VAL A 37 32.34 12.10 -10.73
CA VAL A 37 32.20 13.32 -9.94
C VAL A 37 30.73 13.67 -9.71
N ARG A 38 29.88 13.59 -10.74
CA ARG A 38 28.45 13.89 -10.61
C ARG A 38 27.69 12.85 -9.78
N ALA A 39 28.03 11.57 -9.90
CA ALA A 39 27.53 10.48 -9.08
C ALA A 39 27.98 10.61 -7.62
N THR A 40 29.25 11.00 -7.39
CA THR A 40 29.77 11.28 -6.05
C THR A 40 29.08 12.47 -5.41
N ASN A 41 28.86 13.56 -6.15
CA ASN A 41 28.12 14.73 -5.65
C ASN A 41 26.65 14.41 -5.38
N ARG A 42 26.01 13.57 -6.21
CA ARG A 42 24.67 13.03 -5.94
C ARG A 42 24.64 12.17 -4.68
N LYS A 43 25.62 11.28 -4.50
CA LYS A 43 25.76 10.45 -3.28
C LYS A 43 25.93 11.32 -2.03
N LYS A 44 26.73 12.38 -2.09
CA LYS A 44 26.89 13.35 -0.99
C LYS A 44 25.60 14.10 -0.68
N LYS A 45 24.89 14.59 -1.71
CA LYS A 45 23.66 15.38 -1.56
C LYS A 45 22.46 14.54 -1.11
N ASN A 46 22.40 13.28 -1.54
CA ASN A 46 21.30 12.36 -1.23
C ASN A 46 21.62 11.47 -0.01
N ASN A 47 22.73 11.69 0.69
CA ASN A 47 23.02 10.97 1.91
C ASN A 47 22.07 11.44 3.01
N ILE A 48 21.16 10.57 3.43
CA ILE A 48 20.27 10.84 4.55
C ILE A 48 21.08 10.69 5.83
N ALA A 49 21.59 11.81 6.33
CA ALA A 49 22.45 11.82 7.52
C ALA A 49 21.66 11.57 8.82
N ARG A 50 20.40 12.03 8.89
CA ARG A 50 19.56 11.95 10.07
C ARG A 50 18.08 11.85 9.67
N LEU A 51 17.29 11.09 10.43
CA LEU A 51 15.83 11.02 10.29
C LEU A 51 15.16 11.51 11.57
N LYS A 52 14.12 12.32 11.45
CA LYS A 52 13.31 12.76 12.60
C LYS A 52 12.13 11.82 12.79
N ASP A 53 11.97 11.31 14.00
CA ASP A 53 10.85 10.45 14.38
C ASP A 53 9.57 11.28 14.63
N VAL A 54 8.41 10.61 14.68
CA VAL A 54 7.11 11.22 14.98
C VAL A 54 7.09 11.91 16.35
N ASN A 55 7.90 11.44 17.29
CA ASN A 55 8.06 12.04 18.62
C ASN A 55 9.09 13.19 18.65
N GLY A 56 9.54 13.65 17.48
CA GLY A 56 10.47 14.78 17.35
C GLY A 56 11.96 14.45 17.59
N HIS A 57 12.30 13.20 17.88
CA HIS A 57 13.67 12.77 18.15
C HIS A 57 14.46 12.53 16.85
N TRP A 58 15.71 12.99 16.80
CA TRP A 58 16.60 12.75 15.65
C TRP A 58 17.34 11.42 15.80
N ARG A 59 17.25 10.57 14.78
CA ARG A 59 18.00 9.32 14.61
C ARG A 59 19.18 9.61 13.71
N GLU A 60 20.40 9.47 14.23
CA GLU A 60 21.64 9.73 13.46
C GLU A 60 22.39 8.44 13.12
N ASN A 61 22.12 7.36 13.86
CA ASN A 61 22.73 6.06 13.59
C ASN A 61 22.17 5.46 12.30
N THR A 62 23.07 4.97 11.43
CA THR A 62 22.71 4.30 10.17
C THR A 62 21.74 3.14 10.40
N THR A 63 21.92 2.36 11.48
CA THR A 63 21.03 1.24 11.82
C THR A 63 19.61 1.69 12.13
N ASP A 64 19.46 2.78 12.89
CA ASP A 64 18.16 3.33 13.26
C ASP A 64 17.44 3.93 12.05
N ILE A 65 18.19 4.61 11.18
CA ILE A 65 17.68 5.14 9.90
C ILE A 65 17.16 4.01 9.02
N CYS A 66 17.93 2.94 8.84
CA CYS A 66 17.51 1.76 8.08
C CYS A 66 16.25 1.09 8.67
N LYS A 67 16.16 1.00 10.00
CA LYS A 67 14.99 0.43 10.69
C LYS A 67 13.74 1.28 10.46
N ALA A 68 13.84 2.60 10.60
CA ALA A 68 12.74 3.53 10.39
C ALA A 68 12.22 3.46 8.94
N ILE A 69 13.13 3.44 7.96
CA ILE A 69 12.74 3.31 6.53
C ILE A 69 11.98 2.01 6.32
N ARG A 70 12.49 0.89 6.82
CA ARG A 70 11.85 -0.43 6.70
C ARG A 70 10.43 -0.44 7.29
N GLU A 71 10.27 0.12 8.48
CA GLU A 71 8.96 0.23 9.14
C GLU A 71 7.96 1.05 8.30
N VAL A 72 8.41 2.18 7.77
CA VAL A 72 7.58 3.03 6.90
C VAL A 72 7.19 2.29 5.62
N VAL A 73 8.14 1.61 4.96
CA VAL A 73 7.84 0.81 3.75
C VAL A 73 6.81 -0.27 4.06
N TYR A 74 6.97 -1.04 5.15
CA TYR A 74 6.00 -2.06 5.52
C TYR A 74 4.61 -1.47 5.80
N LYS A 75 4.54 -0.33 6.50
CA LYS A 75 3.26 0.36 6.76
C LYS A 75 2.60 0.82 5.46
N ILE A 76 3.36 1.35 4.50
CA ILE A 76 2.83 1.77 3.19
C ILE A 76 2.29 0.56 2.44
N VAL A 77 3.07 -0.52 2.32
CA VAL A 77 2.65 -1.75 1.62
C VAL A 77 1.40 -2.33 2.27
N ALA A 78 1.38 -2.46 3.60
CA ALA A 78 0.22 -2.96 4.34
C ALA A 78 -1.01 -2.07 4.11
N LYS A 79 -0.84 -0.74 4.09
CA LYS A 79 -1.94 0.20 3.83
C LYS A 79 -2.47 0.10 2.41
N VAL A 80 -1.60 -0.03 1.42
CA VAL A 80 -1.99 -0.24 0.01
C VAL A 80 -2.77 -1.54 -0.14
N LEU A 81 -2.29 -2.64 0.46
CA LEU A 81 -2.98 -3.92 0.45
C LEU A 81 -4.36 -3.84 1.14
N ALA A 82 -4.43 -3.22 2.31
CA ALA A 82 -5.69 -3.04 3.05
C ALA A 82 -6.70 -2.20 2.25
N ASN A 83 -6.25 -1.15 1.56
CA ASN A 83 -7.12 -0.33 0.73
C ASN A 83 -7.65 -1.11 -0.48
N ARG A 84 -6.82 -1.95 -1.12
CA ARG A 84 -7.28 -2.82 -2.22
C ARG A 84 -8.25 -3.89 -1.73
N LEU A 85 -7.97 -4.48 -0.56
CA LEU A 85 -8.84 -5.48 0.04
C LEU A 85 -10.19 -4.88 0.41
N LYS A 86 -10.21 -3.64 0.91
CA LYS A 86 -11.44 -2.91 1.27
C LYS A 86 -12.44 -2.84 0.12
N ASP A 87 -11.98 -2.66 -1.12
CA ASP A 87 -12.87 -2.58 -2.29
C ASP A 87 -13.45 -3.96 -2.65
N THR A 88 -12.69 -5.03 -2.42
CA THR A 88 -13.14 -6.41 -2.66
C THR A 88 -13.91 -7.03 -1.50
N LEU A 89 -13.75 -6.49 -0.28
CA LEU A 89 -14.32 -7.02 0.95
C LEU A 89 -15.86 -7.21 0.86
N PRO A 90 -16.65 -6.26 0.29
CA PRO A 90 -18.09 -6.39 0.20
C PRO A 90 -18.57 -7.59 -0.63
N LEU A 91 -17.74 -8.14 -1.53
CA LEU A 91 -18.07 -9.33 -2.32
C LEU A 91 -17.88 -10.63 -1.52
N CYS A 92 -17.00 -10.63 -0.53
CA CYS A 92 -16.63 -11.82 0.25
C CYS A 92 -17.38 -11.93 1.58
N ILE A 93 -17.91 -10.81 2.08
CA ILE A 93 -18.61 -10.76 3.37
C ILE A 93 -20.12 -10.66 3.18
N SER A 94 -20.88 -11.34 4.03
CA SER A 94 -22.33 -11.20 4.01
C SER A 94 -22.76 -9.77 4.42
N GLN A 95 -23.98 -9.38 4.04
CA GLN A 95 -24.55 -8.08 4.43
C GLN A 95 -24.60 -7.87 5.96
N ASN A 96 -24.59 -8.96 6.74
CA ASN A 96 -24.77 -8.93 8.19
C ASN A 96 -23.43 -8.80 8.96
N GLN A 97 -22.29 -8.65 8.28
CA GLN A 97 -21.00 -8.39 8.91
C GLN A 97 -20.75 -6.88 9.03
N SER A 98 -21.11 -6.30 10.17
CA SER A 98 -21.13 -4.83 10.35
C SER A 98 -19.82 -4.26 10.90
N ALA A 99 -18.93 -5.10 11.43
CA ALA A 99 -17.65 -4.67 12.00
C ALA A 99 -16.56 -4.54 10.92
N PHE A 100 -15.76 -3.47 10.99
CA PHE A 100 -14.59 -3.21 10.14
C PHE A 100 -14.87 -3.02 8.64
N VAL A 101 -16.12 -2.74 8.26
CA VAL A 101 -16.53 -2.39 6.88
C VAL A 101 -16.86 -0.90 6.81
N PRO A 102 -16.17 -0.11 5.99
CA PRO A 102 -16.45 1.32 5.86
C PRO A 102 -17.85 1.55 5.27
N GLY A 103 -18.67 2.35 5.94
CA GLY A 103 -20.05 2.62 5.55
C GLY A 103 -21.11 1.78 6.29
N ARG A 104 -20.70 0.78 7.10
CA ARG A 104 -21.60 0.09 8.05
C ARG A 104 -21.41 0.68 9.44
N MET A 105 -22.50 0.95 10.14
CA MET A 105 -22.42 1.58 11.46
C MET A 105 -22.49 0.53 12.56
N ILE A 106 -21.73 0.75 13.64
CA ILE A 106 -21.74 -0.13 14.82
C ILE A 106 -23.14 -0.19 15.45
N HIS A 107 -23.97 0.84 15.27
CA HIS A 107 -25.34 0.87 15.77
C HIS A 107 -26.23 -0.22 15.13
N ASP A 108 -25.94 -0.66 13.90
CA ASP A 108 -26.69 -1.72 13.23
C ASP A 108 -26.63 -3.02 14.04
N ASN A 109 -25.46 -3.35 14.59
CA ASN A 109 -25.30 -4.52 15.46
C ASN A 109 -26.09 -4.41 16.77
N ILE A 110 -26.17 -3.21 17.34
CA ILE A 110 -26.91 -2.96 18.58
C ILE A 110 -28.41 -3.09 18.31
N LEU A 111 -28.89 -2.55 17.19
CA LEU A 111 -30.28 -2.64 16.77
C LEU A 111 -30.69 -4.11 16.52
N ILE A 112 -29.89 -4.85 15.74
CA ILE A 112 -30.13 -6.28 15.49
C ILE A 112 -30.14 -7.08 16.80
N ALA A 113 -29.21 -6.80 17.72
CA ALA A 113 -29.18 -7.46 19.03
C ALA A 113 -30.43 -7.13 19.87
N HIS A 114 -30.88 -5.87 19.84
CA HIS A 114 -32.09 -5.44 20.55
C HIS A 114 -33.35 -6.10 19.97
N GLU A 115 -33.47 -6.17 18.64
CA GLU A 115 -34.56 -6.88 17.97
C GLU A 115 -34.57 -8.37 18.30
N LEU A 116 -33.41 -9.03 18.31
CA LEU A 116 -33.26 -10.43 18.71
C LEU A 116 -33.72 -10.66 20.16
N VAL A 117 -33.31 -9.80 21.09
CA VAL A 117 -33.73 -9.89 22.50
C VAL A 117 -35.24 -9.66 22.63
N HIS A 118 -35.79 -8.67 21.94
CA HIS A 118 -37.22 -8.39 21.95
C HIS A 118 -38.04 -9.55 21.36
N TYR A 119 -37.58 -10.16 20.27
CA TYR A 119 -38.18 -11.35 19.68
C TYR A 119 -38.21 -12.52 20.68
N LEU A 120 -37.11 -12.76 21.38
CA LEU A 120 -37.04 -13.82 22.40
C LEU A 120 -37.95 -13.55 23.61
N GLN A 121 -38.07 -12.29 24.02
CA GLN A 121 -38.92 -11.88 25.14
C GLN A 121 -40.42 -11.97 24.80
N SER A 122 -40.80 -11.59 23.57
CA SER A 122 -42.18 -11.65 23.08
C SER A 122 -42.63 -13.07 22.70
N ALA A 123 -41.70 -13.97 22.37
CA ALA A 123 -41.96 -15.38 22.10
C ALA A 123 -42.27 -16.24 23.34
N LYS A 124 -42.33 -15.64 24.56
CA LYS A 124 -42.61 -16.34 25.83
C LYS A 124 -43.86 -17.26 25.80
N ASN A 125 -44.86 -16.92 24.99
CA ASN A 125 -46.12 -17.67 24.84
C ASN A 125 -46.29 -18.39 23.47
N ARG A 126 -45.25 -18.45 22.63
CA ARG A 126 -45.30 -19.18 21.35
C ARG A 126 -44.61 -20.55 21.46
N PRO A 127 -45.09 -21.57 20.72
CA PRO A 127 -44.52 -22.92 20.77
C PRO A 127 -43.07 -22.99 20.24
N ASN A 128 -42.62 -21.99 19.49
CA ASN A 128 -41.28 -21.97 18.88
C ASN A 128 -40.38 -20.93 19.59
N LYS A 129 -39.69 -21.36 20.66
CA LYS A 129 -38.70 -20.52 21.37
C LYS A 129 -37.37 -20.57 20.63
N GLY A 130 -36.89 -19.42 20.16
CA GLY A 130 -35.54 -19.28 19.64
C GLY A 130 -34.49 -19.24 20.76
N PHE A 131 -33.22 -19.35 20.41
CA PHE A 131 -32.08 -19.09 21.29
C PHE A 131 -31.09 -18.16 20.58
N VAL A 132 -30.34 -17.38 21.35
CA VAL A 132 -29.25 -16.54 20.83
C VAL A 132 -27.94 -17.12 21.34
N ILE A 133 -26.99 -17.37 20.42
CA ILE A 133 -25.63 -17.79 20.75
C ILE A 133 -24.69 -16.63 20.45
N LYS A 134 -23.97 -16.18 21.48
CA LYS A 134 -22.86 -15.25 21.32
C LYS A 134 -21.56 -16.06 21.28
N LEU A 135 -20.88 -16.03 20.13
CA LEU A 135 -19.56 -16.63 19.96
C LEU A 135 -18.52 -15.52 20.01
N ASP A 136 -17.50 -15.66 20.88
CA ASP A 136 -16.38 -14.74 21.01
C ASP A 136 -15.07 -15.50 20.86
N MET A 137 -14.11 -14.94 20.12
CA MET A 137 -12.82 -15.57 19.88
C MET A 137 -11.75 -14.92 20.76
N SER A 138 -11.21 -15.67 21.72
CA SER A 138 -10.10 -15.21 22.56
C SER A 138 -8.84 -14.99 21.72
N LYS A 139 -8.31 -13.76 21.73
CA LYS A 139 -7.07 -13.38 21.02
C LYS A 139 -7.07 -13.81 19.54
N ALA A 140 -8.15 -13.47 18.82
CA ALA A 140 -8.34 -13.88 17.43
C ALA A 140 -7.09 -13.65 16.54
N TYR A 141 -6.41 -12.51 16.68
CA TYR A 141 -5.22 -12.21 15.87
C TYR A 141 -3.98 -13.04 16.24
N ASP A 142 -3.88 -13.52 17.48
CA ASP A 142 -2.73 -14.32 17.95
C ASP A 142 -2.90 -15.81 17.61
N ARG A 143 -4.15 -16.26 17.42
CA ARG A 143 -4.50 -17.69 17.25
C ARG A 143 -4.82 -18.08 15.80
N VAL A 144 -4.78 -17.14 14.86
CA VAL A 144 -5.05 -17.41 13.45
C VAL A 144 -3.89 -18.19 12.85
N GLU A 145 -4.19 -19.35 12.27
CA GLU A 145 -3.22 -20.16 11.54
C GLU A 145 -2.98 -19.58 10.14
N TRP A 146 -1.71 -19.36 9.80
CA TRP A 146 -1.31 -18.84 8.47
C TRP A 146 -1.74 -19.73 7.30
N PRO A 147 -1.61 -21.07 7.35
CA PRO A 147 -2.06 -21.94 6.27
C PRO A 147 -3.56 -21.79 5.96
N PHE A 148 -4.38 -21.59 7.00
CA PHE A 148 -5.81 -21.36 6.83
C PHE A 148 -6.08 -20.07 6.06
N ILE A 149 -5.40 -18.97 6.42
CA ILE A 149 -5.55 -17.69 5.72
C ILE A 149 -5.10 -17.80 4.26
N GLU A 150 -4.01 -18.53 3.99
CA GLU A 150 -3.51 -18.73 2.64
C GLU A 150 -4.53 -19.47 1.76
N GLU A 151 -5.11 -20.56 2.26
CA GLU A 151 -6.15 -21.32 1.54
C GLU A 151 -7.41 -20.49 1.31
N VAL A 152 -7.81 -19.69 2.31
CA VAL A 152 -8.94 -18.76 2.19
C VAL A 152 -8.66 -17.70 1.11
N MET A 153 -7.46 -17.13 1.06
CA MET A 153 -7.06 -16.17 0.02
C MET A 153 -7.00 -16.79 -1.37
N LYS A 154 -6.45 -18.01 -1.52
CA LYS A 154 -6.44 -18.77 -2.79
C LYS A 154 -7.85 -19.01 -3.32
N LYS A 155 -8.78 -19.36 -2.43
CA LYS A 155 -10.18 -19.62 -2.79
C LYS A 155 -10.91 -18.34 -3.18
N MET A 156 -10.67 -17.22 -2.50
CA MET A 156 -11.21 -15.92 -2.90
C MET A 156 -10.66 -15.45 -4.25
N GLY A 157 -9.35 -15.59 -4.49
CA GLY A 157 -8.73 -15.21 -5.77
C GLY A 157 -9.26 -16.03 -6.96
N SER A 158 -9.50 -17.32 -6.76
CA SER A 158 -10.07 -18.21 -7.79
C SER A 158 -11.54 -17.89 -8.15
N GLN A 159 -12.30 -17.30 -7.22
CA GLN A 159 -13.69 -16.88 -7.46
C GLN A 159 -13.79 -15.54 -8.20
N MET A 160 -12.76 -14.70 -8.09
CA MET A 160 -12.75 -13.34 -8.65
C MET A 160 -12.20 -13.26 -10.09
N SER A 161 -11.67 -14.36 -10.64
CA SER A 161 -11.21 -14.43 -12.05
C SER A 161 -12.28 -14.96 -13.02
N ARG A 162 -13.54 -15.07 -12.59
CA ARG A 162 -14.69 -15.46 -13.42
C ARG A 162 -15.61 -14.27 -13.67
#